data_AF-A0A7X6ZSP5-F1
#
_entry.id   AF-A0A7X6ZSP5-F1
#
_cell.length_a   1.000
_cell.length_b   1.000
_cell.length_c   1.000
_cell.angle_alpha   90.00
_cell.angle_beta   90.00
_cell.angle_gamma   90.00
#
_symmetry.space_group_name_H-M   'P 1'
#
loop_
_entity.id
_entity.type
_entity.pdbx_description
1 polymer ?
#
loop_
_entity_poly.entity_id
_entity_poly.type
_entity_poly.pdbx_seq_one_letter_code
_entity_poly.pdbx_strand_id
1 'polypeptide(L)'
;MKIKNINFFINTIINKKPISKAELIGGPLAPSINGVVNFYSVHSGTLVVAEVYNLPKTVPPKDNTPAVNPFGFHIHEGNTCEKGDPSDPFKGAMGHYNPANMPHPLHAGEMPVLFGNNGYAFLVFYTDRFTPAQIVGRTVIIHQNPDDYRSQPAGNAGKRLACGVIRAV
;
A
#
# COMPACT_ATOMS: atom_id res chain seq x y z
N MET A 1 12.07 -21.73 -3.89
CA MET A 1 11.01 -22.28 -4.75
C MET A 1 11.08 -21.59 -6.12
N LYS A 2 11.45 -22.29 -7.21
CA LYS A 2 11.46 -21.67 -8.55
C LYS A 2 10.04 -21.67 -9.11
N ILE A 3 9.33 -20.55 -9.01
CA ILE A 3 8.03 -20.36 -9.68
C ILE A 3 8.33 -20.20 -11.18
N LYS A 4 8.47 -21.31 -11.90
CA LYS A 4 8.74 -21.34 -13.35
C LYS A 4 7.46 -21.15 -14.17
N ASN A 5 6.55 -20.27 -13.76
CA ASN A 5 5.37 -20.02 -14.58
C ASN A 5 4.73 -18.66 -14.32
N ILE A 6 5.07 -17.67 -15.14
CA ILE A 6 4.34 -16.41 -15.20
C ILE A 6 2.82 -16.64 -15.39
N ASN A 7 2.44 -17.71 -16.11
CA ASN A 7 1.03 -18.06 -16.30
C ASN A 7 0.36 -18.46 -14.99
N PHE A 8 1.08 -18.95 -13.98
CA PHE A 8 0.48 -19.26 -12.69
C PHE A 8 -0.06 -17.99 -12.02
N PHE A 9 0.76 -16.93 -11.95
CA PHE A 9 0.35 -15.67 -11.35
C PHE A 9 -0.74 -14.98 -12.17
N ILE A 10 -0.60 -14.95 -13.49
CA ILE A 10 -1.63 -14.38 -14.39
C ILE A 10 -2.96 -15.14 -14.22
N ASN A 11 -2.94 -16.46 -14.25
CA ASN A 11 -4.16 -17.26 -14.04
C ASN A 11 -4.76 -17.05 -12.64
N THR A 12 -3.93 -16.79 -11.62
CA THR A 12 -4.44 -16.46 -10.28
C THR A 12 -5.22 -15.15 -10.31
N ILE A 13 -4.69 -14.12 -10.96
CA ILE A 13 -5.34 -12.81 -11.05
C ILE A 13 -6.63 -12.89 -11.89
N ILE A 14 -6.62 -13.64 -12.99
CA ILE A 14 -7.76 -13.71 -13.93
C ILE A 14 -8.88 -14.64 -13.42
N ASN A 15 -8.52 -15.79 -12.83
CA ASN A 15 -9.47 -16.89 -12.60
C ASN A 15 -9.76 -17.19 -11.13
N LYS A 16 -9.13 -16.50 -10.17
CA LYS A 16 -9.38 -16.70 -8.74
C LYS A 16 -9.95 -15.42 -8.14
N LYS A 17 -10.66 -15.57 -7.02
CA LYS A 17 -11.05 -14.43 -6.18
C LYS A 17 -9.92 -14.13 -5.19
N PRO A 18 -9.67 -12.86 -4.87
CA PRO A 18 -8.81 -12.52 -3.75
C PRO A 18 -9.42 -13.03 -2.44
N ILE A 19 -8.58 -13.31 -1.46
CA ILE A 19 -9.02 -13.71 -0.11
C ILE A 19 -9.45 -12.49 0.70
N SER A 20 -8.76 -11.37 0.49
CA SER A 20 -9.11 -10.08 1.08
C SER A 20 -8.80 -8.95 0.10
N LYS A 21 -9.46 -7.80 0.26
CA LYS A 21 -9.25 -6.61 -0.54
C LYS A 21 -9.35 -5.34 0.30
N ALA A 22 -8.69 -4.28 -0.14
CA ALA A 22 -8.88 -2.91 0.35
C ALA A 22 -9.38 -2.03 -0.79
N GLU A 23 -10.53 -1.40 -0.60
CA GLU A 23 -11.03 -0.34 -1.48
C GLU A 23 -10.48 0.99 -0.96
N LEU A 24 -9.72 1.69 -1.81
CA LEU A 24 -9.01 2.89 -1.43
C LEU A 24 -9.89 4.12 -1.59
N ILE A 25 -9.87 4.99 -0.57
CA ILE A 25 -10.49 6.31 -0.60
C ILE A 25 -9.45 7.41 -0.39
N GLY A 26 -9.56 8.47 -1.19
CA GLY A 26 -8.76 9.68 -1.05
C GLY A 26 -9.06 10.46 0.23
N GLY A 27 -8.01 10.95 0.87
CA GLY A 27 -8.06 11.81 2.05
C GLY A 27 -8.26 13.28 1.70
N PRO A 28 -8.21 14.18 2.68
CA PRO A 28 -8.39 15.61 2.47
C PRO A 28 -7.32 16.24 1.55
N LEU A 29 -6.14 15.62 1.47
CA LEU A 29 -5.03 16.11 0.62
C LEU A 29 -5.14 15.67 -0.84
N ALA A 30 -5.88 14.58 -1.11
CA ALA A 30 -6.02 14.00 -2.44
C ALA A 30 -7.38 13.28 -2.56
N PRO A 31 -8.50 14.01 -2.50
CA PRO A 31 -9.84 13.44 -2.32
C PRO A 31 -10.31 12.59 -3.52
N SER A 32 -9.71 12.78 -4.69
CA SER A 32 -10.07 12.08 -5.93
C SER A 32 -9.45 10.69 -6.04
N ILE A 33 -8.43 10.36 -5.23
CA ILE A 33 -7.79 9.03 -5.26
C ILE A 33 -8.85 7.96 -5.00
N ASN A 34 -8.85 6.93 -5.83
CA ASN A 34 -9.61 5.71 -5.64
C ASN A 34 -8.86 4.54 -6.28
N GLY A 35 -9.23 3.32 -5.89
CA GLY A 35 -8.59 2.12 -6.41
C GLY A 35 -8.89 0.91 -5.54
N VAL A 36 -8.26 -0.20 -5.87
CA VAL A 36 -8.38 -1.45 -5.13
C VAL A 36 -7.03 -2.12 -4.97
N VAL A 37 -6.83 -2.73 -3.82
CA VAL A 37 -5.70 -3.61 -3.54
C VAL A 37 -6.23 -4.98 -3.18
N ASN A 38 -5.93 -5.96 -4.01
CA ASN A 38 -6.38 -7.35 -3.88
C ASN A 38 -5.25 -8.23 -3.35
N PHE A 39 -5.57 -9.11 -2.41
CA PHE A 39 -4.62 -10.01 -1.77
C PHE A 39 -5.02 -11.46 -2.05
N TYR A 40 -4.21 -12.16 -2.85
CA TYR A 40 -4.43 -13.56 -3.21
C TYR A 40 -3.49 -14.46 -2.43
N SER A 41 -4.00 -15.56 -1.89
CA SER A 41 -3.15 -16.58 -1.29
C SER A 41 -2.39 -17.32 -2.39
N VAL A 42 -1.07 -17.32 -2.30
CA VAL A 42 -0.19 -18.03 -3.24
C VAL A 42 0.90 -18.73 -2.45
N HIS A 43 0.88 -20.07 -2.47
CA HIS A 43 1.81 -20.91 -1.70
C HIS A 43 1.83 -20.50 -0.22
N SER A 44 2.99 -20.09 0.32
CA SER A 44 3.19 -19.63 1.69
C SER A 44 3.14 -18.11 1.84
N GLY A 45 2.70 -17.38 0.82
CA GLY A 45 2.68 -15.92 0.82
C GLY A 45 1.46 -15.35 0.12
N THR A 46 1.62 -14.10 -0.30
CA THR A 46 0.56 -13.27 -0.87
C THR A 46 1.01 -12.70 -2.21
N LEU A 47 0.18 -12.87 -3.24
CA LEU A 47 0.25 -12.05 -4.43
C LEU A 47 -0.62 -10.82 -4.20
N VAL A 48 0.00 -9.64 -4.22
CA VAL A 48 -0.67 -8.35 -4.05
C VAL A 48 -0.86 -7.72 -5.43
N VAL A 49 -2.07 -7.26 -5.71
CA VAL A 49 -2.43 -6.56 -6.96
C VAL A 49 -3.07 -5.23 -6.59
N ALA A 50 -2.36 -4.13 -6.85
CA ALA A 50 -2.85 -2.78 -6.62
C ALA A 50 -3.13 -2.10 -7.97
N GLU A 51 -4.32 -1.52 -8.09
CA GLU A 51 -4.72 -0.68 -9.21
C GLU A 51 -5.35 0.61 -8.68
N VAL A 52 -4.72 1.74 -9.00
CA VAL A 52 -5.02 3.03 -8.37
C VAL A 52 -5.13 4.12 -9.42
N TYR A 53 -6.12 4.98 -9.25
CA TYR A 53 -6.48 6.07 -10.14
C TYR A 53 -6.45 7.42 -9.42
N ASN A 54 -6.38 8.49 -10.22
CA ASN A 54 -6.37 9.89 -9.78
C ASN A 54 -5.27 10.22 -8.76
N LEU A 55 -4.11 9.58 -8.89
CA LEU A 55 -2.92 9.93 -8.11
C LEU A 55 -2.44 11.35 -8.45
N PRO A 56 -1.85 12.08 -7.49
CA PRO A 56 -1.22 13.37 -7.76
C PRO A 56 -0.18 13.30 -8.88
N LYS A 57 0.04 14.42 -9.57
CA LYS A 57 1.09 14.53 -10.59
C LYS A 57 2.47 14.45 -9.94
N THR A 58 3.45 13.94 -10.69
CA THR A 58 4.86 13.96 -10.30
C THR A 58 5.32 15.40 -10.07
N VAL A 59 5.93 15.65 -8.92
CA VAL A 59 6.57 16.93 -8.60
C VAL A 59 8.03 16.61 -8.24
N PRO A 60 9.02 17.18 -8.96
CA PRO A 60 10.42 16.96 -8.62
C PRO A 60 10.72 17.57 -7.24
N PRO A 61 11.74 17.05 -6.53
CA PRO A 61 12.18 17.67 -5.29
C PRO A 61 12.64 19.10 -5.59
N LYS A 62 12.21 20.05 -4.75
CA LYS A 62 12.61 21.47 -4.85
C LYS A 62 12.90 22.03 -3.48
N ASP A 63 14.07 22.62 -3.30
CA ASP A 63 14.53 23.16 -2.02
C ASP A 63 14.36 22.13 -0.89
N ASN A 64 13.60 22.45 0.16
CA ASN A 64 13.29 21.56 1.29
C ASN A 64 11.97 20.78 1.13
N THR A 65 11.40 20.74 -0.08
CA THR A 65 10.19 19.96 -0.37
C THR A 65 10.55 18.62 -1.01
N PRO A 66 10.12 17.49 -0.41
CA PRO A 66 10.31 16.17 -1.01
C PRO A 66 9.58 16.04 -2.36
N ALA A 67 10.03 15.09 -3.17
CA ALA A 67 9.35 14.73 -4.39
C ALA A 67 7.95 14.15 -4.11
N VAL A 68 7.00 14.39 -5.03
CA VAL A 68 5.75 13.64 -5.12
C VAL A 68 5.91 12.64 -6.26
N ASN A 69 5.62 11.36 -6.00
CA ASN A 69 5.88 10.20 -6.86
C ASN A 69 7.37 9.75 -6.89
N PRO A 70 7.67 8.43 -6.76
CA PRO A 70 6.78 7.32 -6.38
C PRO A 70 6.16 7.50 -5.00
N PHE A 71 5.05 6.80 -4.73
CA PHE A 71 4.29 6.93 -3.49
C PHE A 71 4.64 5.79 -2.53
N GLY A 72 5.01 6.11 -1.29
CA GLY A 72 5.15 5.13 -0.22
C GLY A 72 3.84 4.34 -0.04
N PHE A 73 3.93 3.04 0.22
CA PHE A 73 2.79 2.15 0.14
C PHE A 73 2.89 1.05 1.18
N HIS A 74 2.00 1.07 2.17
CA HIS A 74 2.15 0.24 3.37
C HIS A 74 0.82 -0.32 3.85
N ILE A 75 0.87 -1.50 4.46
CA ILE A 75 -0.17 -1.94 5.37
C ILE A 75 0.14 -1.34 6.74
N HIS A 76 -0.83 -0.64 7.30
CA HIS A 76 -0.81 -0.07 8.64
C HIS A 76 -1.64 -0.92 9.61
N GLU A 77 -1.29 -0.87 10.90
CA GLU A 77 -1.87 -1.73 11.94
C GLU A 77 -3.28 -1.33 12.38
N GLY A 78 -3.69 -0.08 12.15
CA GLY A 78 -5.02 0.42 12.49
C GLY A 78 -6.12 -0.19 11.63
N ASN A 79 -7.36 0.08 12.02
CA ASN A 79 -8.55 -0.56 11.45
C ASN A 79 -9.59 0.43 10.89
N THR A 80 -9.23 1.70 10.76
CA THR A 80 -10.11 2.75 10.28
C THR A 80 -9.42 3.66 9.27
N CYS A 81 -10.20 4.13 8.30
CA CYS A 81 -9.81 5.13 7.31
C CYS A 81 -10.57 6.44 7.51
N GLU A 82 -10.92 6.78 8.75
CA GLU A 82 -11.42 8.11 9.09
C GLU A 82 -10.44 9.19 8.59
N LYS A 83 -10.91 10.05 7.69
CA LYS A 83 -10.06 11.02 6.98
C LYS A 83 -9.37 11.99 7.94
N GLY A 84 -10.05 12.41 9.00
CA GLY A 84 -9.49 13.26 10.05
C GLY A 84 -9.03 14.63 9.54
N ASP A 85 -8.07 15.21 10.26
CA ASP A 85 -7.51 16.53 10.01
C ASP A 85 -6.52 16.52 8.82
N PRO A 86 -6.54 17.50 7.91
CA PRO A 86 -5.57 17.61 6.81
C PRO A 86 -4.08 17.69 7.22
N SER A 87 -3.79 18.11 8.45
CA SER A 87 -2.44 18.15 9.01
C SER A 87 -1.89 16.75 9.31
N ASP A 88 -2.74 15.82 9.73
CA ASP A 88 -2.43 14.41 10.03
C ASP A 88 -3.58 13.47 9.56
N PRO A 89 -3.76 13.30 8.24
CA PRO A 89 -4.87 12.54 7.71
C PRO A 89 -4.78 11.06 8.07
N PHE A 90 -5.93 10.40 8.22
CA PHE A 90 -6.01 8.97 8.51
C PHE A 90 -5.25 8.55 9.76
N LYS A 91 -5.16 9.41 10.78
CA LYS A 91 -4.43 9.15 12.03
C LYS A 91 -4.76 7.78 12.65
N GLY A 92 -6.03 7.38 12.63
CA GLY A 92 -6.52 6.10 13.14
C GLY A 92 -5.99 4.85 12.42
N ALA A 93 -5.32 4.99 11.28
CA ALA A 93 -4.57 3.91 10.65
C ALA A 93 -3.32 3.53 11.47
N MET A 94 -2.86 4.33 12.44
CA MET A 94 -1.69 4.03 13.29
C MET A 94 -0.38 3.84 12.48
N GLY A 95 0.60 3.07 12.97
CA GLY A 95 1.89 2.82 12.32
C GLY A 95 1.86 1.69 11.29
N HIS A 96 3.01 1.36 10.70
CA HIS A 96 3.14 0.22 9.78
C HIS A 96 2.82 -1.08 10.53
N TYR A 97 2.16 -2.02 9.87
CA TYR A 97 1.90 -3.35 10.43
C TYR A 97 3.22 -4.08 10.67
N ASN A 98 3.58 -4.27 11.95
CA ASN A 98 4.87 -4.80 12.37
C ASN A 98 4.75 -5.78 13.56
N PRO A 99 4.11 -6.95 13.37
CA PRO A 99 3.89 -7.91 14.46
C PRO A 99 5.19 -8.49 15.03
N ALA A 100 6.29 -8.45 14.29
CA ALA A 100 7.59 -8.96 14.71
C ALA A 100 8.50 -7.88 15.36
N ASN A 101 8.00 -6.64 15.50
CA ASN A 101 8.76 -5.51 16.06
C ASN A 101 10.14 -5.32 15.41
N MET A 102 10.19 -5.44 14.08
CA MET A 102 11.42 -5.26 13.30
C MET A 102 11.65 -3.78 12.99
N PRO A 103 12.88 -3.31 12.79
CA PRO A 103 13.11 -1.97 12.25
C PRO A 103 12.66 -1.88 10.79
N HIS A 104 12.32 -0.67 10.32
CA HIS A 104 12.15 -0.43 8.88
C HIS A 104 13.45 -0.73 8.12
N PRO A 105 13.41 -1.36 6.93
CA PRO A 105 12.24 -1.68 6.09
C PRO A 105 11.71 -3.12 6.26
N LEU A 106 11.93 -3.74 7.43
CA LEU A 106 11.52 -5.13 7.69
C LEU A 106 10.14 -5.26 8.34
N HIS A 107 9.36 -4.18 8.39
CA HIS A 107 7.95 -4.26 8.78
C HIS A 107 7.21 -5.24 7.87
N ALA A 108 6.29 -6.02 8.44
CA ALA A 108 5.53 -6.99 7.66
C ALA A 108 4.65 -6.28 6.61
N GLY A 109 4.11 -5.11 6.95
CA GLY A 109 3.30 -4.27 6.06
C GLY A 109 4.07 -3.43 5.06
N GLU A 110 5.40 -3.54 5.00
CA GLU A 110 6.21 -2.82 4.00
C GLU A 110 5.95 -3.40 2.59
N MET A 111 5.68 -2.54 1.60
CA MET A 111 5.43 -2.95 0.21
C MET A 111 6.28 -2.11 -0.76
N PRO A 112 6.50 -2.59 -2.01
CA PRO A 112 7.13 -1.77 -3.03
C PRO A 112 6.33 -0.47 -3.26
N VAL A 113 7.04 0.64 -3.39
CA VAL A 113 6.45 1.93 -3.75
C VAL A 113 5.54 1.84 -4.99
N LEU A 114 4.45 2.59 -4.97
CA LEU A 114 3.56 2.72 -6.12
C LEU A 114 4.11 3.76 -7.09
N PHE A 115 4.52 3.31 -8.28
CA PHE A 115 5.01 4.21 -9.32
C PHE A 115 3.82 4.80 -10.08
N GLY A 116 3.55 6.09 -9.84
CA GLY A 116 2.51 6.85 -10.52
C GLY A 116 2.90 7.21 -11.95
N ASN A 117 1.94 7.04 -12.85
CA ASN A 117 2.03 7.34 -14.28
C ASN A 117 0.82 8.20 -14.65
N ASN A 118 0.99 9.53 -14.57
CA ASN A 118 -0.05 10.51 -14.91
C ASN A 118 -1.41 10.23 -14.24
N GLY A 119 -1.39 9.96 -12.93
CA GLY A 119 -2.59 9.69 -12.14
C GLY A 119 -2.98 8.21 -12.07
N TYR A 120 -2.29 7.31 -12.78
CA TYR A 120 -2.54 5.88 -12.73
C TYR A 120 -1.36 5.10 -12.16
N ALA A 121 -1.60 4.08 -11.35
CA ALA A 121 -0.58 3.11 -10.96
C ALA A 121 -1.16 1.70 -11.00
N PHE A 122 -0.36 0.78 -11.53
CA PHE A 122 -0.62 -0.66 -11.47
C PHE A 122 0.63 -1.35 -10.94
N LEU A 123 0.46 -2.13 -9.88
CA LEU A 123 1.55 -2.84 -9.22
C LEU A 123 1.11 -4.27 -8.89
N VAL A 124 1.94 -5.23 -9.26
CA VAL A 124 1.78 -6.64 -8.86
C VAL A 124 3.10 -7.12 -8.30
N PHE A 125 3.07 -7.68 -7.09
CA PHE A 125 4.25 -8.27 -6.47
C PHE A 125 3.87 -9.42 -5.53
N TYR A 126 4.86 -10.26 -5.24
CA TYR A 126 4.74 -11.34 -4.26
C TYR A 126 5.47 -10.96 -2.97
N THR A 127 4.89 -11.33 -1.82
CA THR A 127 5.52 -11.24 -0.51
C THR A 127 5.16 -12.44 0.35
N ASP A 128 6.09 -12.91 1.17
CA ASP A 128 5.86 -13.94 2.20
C ASP A 128 5.80 -13.35 3.62
N ARG A 129 5.81 -12.02 3.75
CA ARG A 129 5.78 -11.34 5.05
C ARG A 129 4.43 -11.41 5.76
N PHE A 130 3.37 -11.71 5.03
CA PHE A 130 2.02 -11.92 5.55
C PHE A 130 1.20 -12.78 4.60
N THR A 131 0.16 -13.39 5.15
CA THR A 131 -0.93 -14.02 4.41
C THR A 131 -2.12 -13.06 4.32
N PRO A 132 -3.03 -13.22 3.33
CA PRO A 132 -4.18 -12.33 3.18
C PRO A 132 -5.13 -12.32 4.39
N ALA A 133 -5.21 -13.43 5.13
CA ALA A 133 -6.06 -13.57 6.30
C ALA A 133 -5.51 -12.82 7.52
N GLN A 134 -4.17 -12.78 7.70
CA GLN A 134 -3.53 -12.09 8.83
C GLN A 134 -3.75 -10.56 8.82
N ILE A 135 -3.95 -10.00 7.63
CA ILE A 135 -4.09 -8.55 7.41
C ILE A 135 -5.56 -8.09 7.33
N VAL A 136 -6.54 -8.99 7.48
CA VAL A 136 -7.95 -8.58 7.55
C VAL A 136 -8.16 -7.67 8.77
N GLY A 137 -8.88 -6.56 8.55
CA GLY A 137 -9.11 -5.53 9.55
C GLY A 137 -7.97 -4.53 9.70
N ARG A 138 -6.86 -4.68 8.96
CA ARG A 138 -5.79 -3.69 8.84
C ARG A 138 -6.10 -2.68 7.74
N THR A 139 -5.26 -1.67 7.55
CA THR A 139 -5.47 -0.64 6.51
C THR A 139 -4.32 -0.61 5.52
N VAL A 140 -4.61 -0.41 4.24
CA VAL A 140 -3.61 0.01 3.25
C VAL A 140 -3.53 1.53 3.25
N ILE A 141 -2.32 2.10 3.22
CA ILE A 141 -2.06 3.54 3.10
C ILE A 141 -1.18 3.80 1.87
N ILE A 142 -1.55 4.85 1.13
CA ILE A 142 -0.70 5.49 0.12
C ILE A 142 -0.18 6.81 0.70
N HIS A 143 1.13 6.99 0.70
CA HIS A 143 1.80 8.19 1.20
C HIS A 143 2.15 9.17 0.08
N GLN A 144 2.46 10.40 0.45
CA GLN A 144 2.76 11.51 -0.47
C GLN A 144 4.11 11.37 -1.18
N ASN A 145 5.14 10.97 -0.44
CA ASN A 145 6.52 10.92 -0.89
C ASN A 145 6.95 9.46 -1.11
N PRO A 146 8.08 9.24 -1.80
CA PRO A 146 8.71 7.92 -1.89
C PRO A 146 9.07 7.38 -0.51
N ASP A 147 8.95 6.06 -0.34
CA ASP A 147 9.64 5.37 0.77
C ASP A 147 11.12 5.16 0.37
N ASP A 148 12.03 5.63 1.21
CA ASP A 148 13.48 5.52 0.99
C ASP A 148 14.10 4.19 1.46
N TYR A 149 13.31 3.31 2.09
CA TYR A 149 13.66 2.01 2.69
C TYR A 149 14.79 2.07 3.72
N ARG A 150 15.04 3.23 4.33
CA ARG A 150 16.17 3.46 5.24
C ARG A 150 15.77 4.21 6.50
N SER A 151 15.01 5.29 6.35
CA SER A 151 14.72 6.22 7.42
C SER A 151 13.67 5.67 8.37
N GLN A 152 13.91 5.77 9.67
CA GLN A 152 12.96 5.31 10.68
C GLN A 152 11.88 6.37 10.95
N PRO A 153 10.65 5.95 11.32
CA PRO A 153 10.15 4.58 11.31
C PRO A 153 9.47 4.19 9.98
N ALA A 154 9.38 5.10 9.01
CA ALA A 154 8.45 4.99 7.88
C ALA A 154 9.02 5.55 6.56
N GLY A 155 10.34 5.41 6.36
CA GLY A 155 11.01 5.69 5.10
C GLY A 155 10.88 7.12 4.57
N ASN A 156 10.60 8.10 5.43
CA ASN A 156 10.28 9.48 5.05
C ASN A 156 9.13 9.62 4.02
N ALA A 157 8.20 8.66 4.00
CA ALA A 157 7.09 8.62 3.05
C ALA A 157 6.13 9.82 3.17
N GLY A 158 6.17 10.57 4.28
CA GLY A 158 5.40 11.80 4.45
C GLY A 158 3.91 11.53 4.73
N LYS A 159 3.06 12.50 4.38
CA LYS A 159 1.63 12.49 4.74
C LYS A 159 0.87 11.37 4.03
N ARG A 160 -0.24 10.93 4.64
CA ARG A 160 -1.12 9.88 4.12
C ARG A 160 -2.13 10.49 3.14
N LEU A 161 -2.13 10.03 1.89
CA LEU A 161 -2.98 10.54 0.82
C LEU A 161 -4.27 9.73 0.64
N ALA A 162 -4.20 8.42 0.80
CA ALA A 162 -5.35 7.52 0.67
C ALA A 162 -5.27 6.36 1.65
N CYS A 163 -6.43 5.79 1.97
CA CYS A 163 -6.57 4.68 2.90
C CYS A 163 -7.64 3.70 2.41
N GLY A 164 -7.44 2.41 2.67
CA GLY A 164 -8.49 1.39 2.51
C GLY A 164 -8.43 0.33 3.60
N VAL A 165 -9.55 0.08 4.29
CA VAL A 165 -9.64 -1.02 5.27
C VAL A 165 -9.69 -2.34 4.51
N ILE A 166 -8.82 -3.28 4.89
CA ILE A 166 -8.72 -4.61 4.30
C ILE A 166 -9.86 -5.47 4.84
N ARG A 167 -10.72 -5.96 3.96
CA ARG A 167 -11.87 -6.83 4.29
C ARG A 167 -11.73 -8.17 3.58
N ALA A 168 -12.23 -9.22 4.20
CA ALA A 168 -12.43 -10.50 3.52
C ALA A 168 -13.41 -10.33 2.34
N VAL A 169 -13.24 -11.16 1.31
CA VAL A 169 -14.05 -11.16 0.07
C VAL A 169 -14.97 -12.38 0.01
#